data_AF-A0A2X2T6L6-F1
#
_entry.id   AF-A0A2X2T6L6-F1
#
_cell.length_a   1.000
_cell.length_b   1.000
_cell.length_c   1.000
_cell.angle_alpha   90.00
_cell.angle_beta   90.00
_cell.angle_gamma   90.00
#
_symmetry.space_group_name_H-M   'P 1'
#
loop_
_entity.id
_entity.type
_entity.pdbx_description
1 polymer ?
#
loop_
_entity_poly.entity_id
_entity_poly.type
_entity_poly.pdbx_seq_one_letter_code
_entity_poly.pdbx_strand_id
1 'polypeptide(L)'
;MKIYRPLWEDGAALAPQQFQQQARWSEHVADMVARMGISHPWGVVAAEFDDAALALSRLNATRLVVRFQDGTLVDTDLADTLPPVCDLSVSAGSEAVDVVVALPLLSASGGNLDNGQDSERPRRWKAERVVVQELAGHESGELAILRNALTLRLSSQENTAYLTCPGGPPGAQCTGTMEP
;
A
#
# COMPACT_ATOMS: atom_id res chain seq x y z
N MET A 1 1.24 -1.88 -18.14
CA MET A 1 2.51 -1.13 -18.28
C MET A 1 3.65 -2.09 -18.60
N LYS A 2 4.60 -1.74 -19.47
CA LYS A 2 5.79 -2.59 -19.76
C LYS A 2 6.75 -2.64 -18.56
N ILE A 3 7.43 -3.78 -18.40
CA ILE A 3 8.53 -3.97 -17.44
C ILE A 3 9.81 -4.18 -18.25
N TYR A 4 10.87 -3.44 -17.94
CA TYR A 4 12.14 -3.50 -18.66
C TYR A 4 13.18 -4.23 -17.83
N ARG A 5 13.37 -5.52 -18.08
CA ARG A 5 14.35 -6.33 -17.34
C ARG A 5 15.77 -5.80 -17.59
N PRO A 6 16.49 -5.33 -16.56
CA PRO A 6 17.82 -4.79 -16.74
C PRO A 6 18.80 -5.90 -17.15
N LEU A 7 19.73 -5.56 -18.03
CA LEU A 7 20.93 -6.35 -18.30
C LEU A 7 22.08 -5.72 -17.51
N TRP A 8 22.85 -6.55 -16.81
CA TRP A 8 24.02 -6.12 -16.06
C TRP A 8 25.27 -6.37 -16.91
N GLU A 9 25.89 -5.28 -17.34
CA GLU A 9 27.09 -5.30 -18.18
C GLU A 9 28.29 -4.79 -17.38
N ASP A 10 29.46 -5.35 -17.67
CA ASP A 10 30.70 -4.88 -17.04
C ASP A 10 30.95 -3.41 -17.40
N GLY A 11 31.36 -2.62 -16.41
CA GLY A 11 31.56 -1.18 -16.54
C GLY A 11 30.29 -0.32 -16.73
N ALA A 12 29.08 -0.90 -16.71
CA ALA A 12 27.85 -0.12 -16.81
C ALA A 12 27.62 0.73 -15.55
N ALA A 13 27.29 2.01 -15.75
CA ALA A 13 26.92 2.89 -14.65
C ALA A 13 25.56 2.49 -14.03
N LEU A 14 25.49 2.49 -12.70
CA LEU A 14 24.26 2.19 -11.97
C LEU A 14 23.25 3.33 -12.08
N ALA A 15 22.01 2.97 -12.38
CA ALA A 15 20.90 3.91 -12.51
C ALA A 15 19.68 3.43 -11.69
N PRO A 16 18.94 4.32 -10.99
CA PRO A 16 17.78 3.95 -10.19
C PRO A 16 16.75 3.08 -10.94
N GLN A 17 16.61 3.31 -12.24
CA GLN A 17 15.70 2.59 -13.13
C GLN A 17 16.03 1.09 -13.20
N GLN A 18 17.31 0.69 -13.13
CA GLN A 18 17.69 -0.72 -13.14
C GLN A 18 17.10 -1.44 -11.92
N PHE A 19 17.29 -0.87 -10.73
CA PHE A 19 16.75 -1.42 -9.48
C PHE A 19 15.22 -1.41 -9.45
N GLN A 20 14.60 -0.31 -9.87
CA GLN A 20 13.14 -0.18 -9.91
C GLN A 20 12.51 -1.21 -10.85
N GLN A 21 13.08 -1.42 -12.05
CA GLN A 21 12.52 -2.38 -12.99
C GLN A 21 12.79 -3.83 -12.56
N GLN A 22 13.94 -4.10 -11.93
CA GLN A 22 14.21 -5.40 -11.34
C GLN A 22 13.20 -5.75 -10.23
N ALA A 23 12.93 -4.82 -9.31
CA ALA A 23 11.94 -5.00 -8.25
C ALA A 23 10.54 -5.27 -8.82
N ARG A 24 10.12 -4.48 -9.81
CA ARG A 24 8.83 -4.68 -10.50
C ARG A 24 8.73 -6.02 -11.23
N TRP A 25 9.84 -6.51 -11.79
CA TRP A 25 9.87 -7.84 -12.38
C TRP A 25 9.67 -8.94 -11.32
N SER A 26 10.35 -8.82 -10.17
CA SER A 26 10.18 -9.75 -9.05
C SER A 26 8.74 -9.77 -8.51
N GLU A 27 8.11 -8.59 -8.33
CA GLU A 27 6.70 -8.46 -7.94
C GLU A 27 5.78 -9.15 -8.96
N HIS A 28 6.03 -8.94 -10.26
CA HIS A 28 5.24 -9.57 -11.31
C HIS A 28 5.37 -11.11 -11.31
N VAL A 29 6.59 -11.64 -11.12
CA VAL A 29 6.80 -13.09 -11.00
C VAL A 29 6.02 -13.66 -9.81
N ALA A 30 6.06 -13.00 -8.65
CA ALA A 30 5.30 -13.41 -7.47
C ALA A 30 3.78 -13.41 -7.72
N ASP A 31 3.26 -12.37 -8.39
CA ASP A 31 1.85 -12.31 -8.78
C ASP A 31 1.46 -13.42 -9.75
N MET A 32 2.30 -13.70 -10.76
CA MET A 32 2.07 -14.78 -11.72
C MET A 32 2.02 -16.15 -11.04
N VAL A 33 2.92 -16.43 -10.10
CA VAL A 33 2.90 -17.68 -9.32
C VAL A 33 1.62 -17.79 -8.49
N ALA A 34 1.21 -16.72 -7.79
CA ALA A 34 -0.02 -16.72 -7.01
C ALA A 34 -1.28 -16.99 -7.86
N ARG A 35 -1.32 -16.44 -9.08
CA ARG A 35 -2.42 -16.65 -10.04
C ARG A 35 -2.53 -18.06 -10.58
N MET A 36 -1.47 -18.88 -10.49
CA MET A 36 -1.56 -20.29 -10.85
C MET A 36 -2.41 -21.08 -9.85
N GLY A 37 -2.47 -20.63 -8.58
CA GLY A 37 -3.20 -21.31 -7.52
C GLY A 37 -4.59 -20.72 -7.23
N ILE A 38 -4.77 -19.40 -7.40
CA ILE A 38 -5.99 -18.67 -6.99
C ILE A 38 -6.38 -17.65 -8.05
N SER A 39 -7.67 -17.51 -8.33
CA SER A 39 -8.21 -16.59 -9.34
C SER A 39 -8.00 -15.11 -9.00
N HIS A 40 -8.13 -14.74 -7.72
CA HIS A 40 -8.02 -13.38 -7.21
C HIS A 40 -7.04 -13.33 -6.03
N PRO A 41 -5.72 -13.32 -6.28
CA PRO A 41 -4.72 -13.33 -5.21
C PRO A 41 -4.49 -11.92 -4.65
N TRP A 42 -5.55 -11.24 -4.24
CA TRP A 42 -5.55 -9.90 -3.64
C TRP A 42 -6.67 -9.80 -2.61
N GLY A 43 -6.54 -8.89 -1.66
CA GLY A 43 -7.48 -8.75 -0.55
C GLY A 43 -6.81 -8.33 0.75
N VAL A 44 -7.59 -8.38 1.83
CA VAL A 44 -7.14 -8.07 3.19
C VAL A 44 -6.65 -9.35 3.86
N VAL A 45 -5.43 -9.30 4.42
CA VAL A 45 -4.89 -10.33 5.31
C VAL A 45 -5.16 -9.97 6.77
N ALA A 46 -4.99 -8.70 7.13
CA ALA A 46 -5.33 -8.17 8.44
C ALA A 46 -5.83 -6.72 8.32
N ALA A 47 -6.88 -6.38 9.06
CA ALA A 47 -7.35 -5.02 9.23
C ALA A 47 -7.89 -4.83 10.64
N GLU A 48 -7.19 -4.02 11.43
CA GLU A 48 -7.50 -3.75 12.83
C GLU A 48 -7.63 -2.23 13.01
N PHE A 49 -8.60 -1.83 13.83
CA PHE A 49 -8.97 -0.43 14.01
C PHE A 49 -9.14 -0.09 15.50
N ASP A 50 -8.98 1.19 15.82
CA ASP A 50 -9.25 1.74 17.15
C ASP A 50 -10.74 2.09 17.29
N ASP A 51 -11.49 1.21 17.94
CA ASP A 51 -12.93 1.39 18.19
C ASP A 51 -13.23 2.57 19.11
N ALA A 52 -12.29 2.99 19.98
CA ALA A 52 -12.54 4.09 20.92
C ALA A 52 -12.65 5.44 20.19
N ALA A 53 -11.96 5.59 19.05
CA ALA A 53 -12.01 6.80 18.23
C ALA A 53 -13.34 6.97 17.48
N LEU A 54 -14.11 5.90 17.30
CA LEU A 54 -15.40 5.94 16.58
C LEU A 54 -16.43 6.83 17.28
N ALA A 55 -16.37 6.93 18.62
CA ALA A 55 -17.21 7.83 19.40
C ALA A 55 -17.02 9.32 19.03
N LEU A 56 -15.89 9.65 18.39
CA LEU A 56 -15.55 10.99 17.91
C LEU A 56 -15.66 11.10 16.37
N SER A 57 -16.37 10.19 15.72
CA SER A 57 -16.49 10.10 14.26
C SER A 57 -15.14 9.99 13.55
N ARG A 58 -14.19 9.26 14.14
CA ARG A 58 -12.85 9.03 13.58
C ARG A 58 -12.56 7.54 13.48
N LEU A 59 -11.95 7.13 12.38
CA LEU A 59 -11.45 5.76 12.21
C LEU A 59 -9.93 5.80 12.07
N ASN A 60 -9.24 5.20 13.04
CA ASN A 60 -7.80 4.99 13.00
C ASN A 60 -7.53 3.50 12.78
N ALA A 61 -6.68 3.18 11.81
CA ALA A 61 -6.13 1.83 11.70
C ALA A 61 -5.03 1.64 12.74
N THR A 62 -5.00 0.47 13.37
CA THR A 62 -3.89 0.04 14.24
C THR A 62 -2.99 -0.96 13.54
N ARG A 63 -3.51 -1.70 12.56
CA ARG A 63 -2.75 -2.65 11.73
C ARG A 63 -3.44 -2.90 10.39
N LEU A 64 -2.69 -2.86 9.31
CA LEU A 64 -3.15 -3.20 7.96
C LEU A 64 -2.12 -4.08 7.25
N VAL A 65 -2.57 -5.25 6.79
CA VAL A 65 -1.84 -6.09 5.84
C VAL A 65 -2.78 -6.36 4.66
N VAL A 66 -2.47 -5.76 3.51
CA VAL A 66 -3.37 -5.72 2.35
C VAL A 66 -2.57 -5.95 1.08
N ARG A 67 -3.05 -6.87 0.22
CA ARG A 67 -2.52 -7.08 -1.13
C ARG A 67 -3.48 -6.46 -2.14
N PHE A 68 -3.00 -5.50 -2.93
CA PHE A 68 -3.78 -4.83 -3.97
C PHE A 68 -3.82 -5.65 -5.27
N GLN A 69 -4.77 -5.30 -6.14
CA GLN A 69 -5.01 -5.98 -7.42
C GLN A 69 -3.82 -5.94 -8.38
N ASP A 70 -2.93 -4.97 -8.24
CA ASP A 70 -1.71 -4.86 -9.03
C ASP A 70 -0.54 -5.70 -8.48
N GLY A 71 -0.79 -6.47 -7.41
CA GLY A 71 0.17 -7.35 -6.75
C GLY A 71 0.98 -6.68 -5.64
N THR A 72 0.80 -5.37 -5.41
CA THR A 72 1.49 -4.65 -4.33
C THR A 72 0.99 -5.14 -2.98
N LEU A 73 1.91 -5.60 -2.14
CA LEU A 73 1.65 -5.91 -0.75
C LEU A 73 2.00 -4.71 0.11
N VAL A 74 1.09 -4.36 1.01
CA VAL A 74 1.28 -3.38 2.07
C VAL A 74 1.24 -4.10 3.41
N ASP A 75 2.18 -3.79 4.29
CA ASP A 75 2.26 -4.34 5.63
C ASP A 75 2.74 -3.28 6.62
N THR A 76 1.83 -2.78 7.47
CA THR A 76 2.12 -1.68 8.41
C THR A 76 2.91 -2.11 9.64
N ASP A 77 3.02 -3.42 9.92
CA ASP A 77 3.88 -3.90 11.00
C ASP A 77 5.34 -4.03 10.53
N LEU A 78 5.55 -4.29 9.24
CA LEU A 78 6.85 -4.62 8.69
C LEU A 78 7.52 -3.47 7.92
N ALA A 79 6.82 -2.84 6.97
CA ALA A 79 7.45 -2.01 5.94
C ALA A 79 6.72 -0.70 5.63
N ASP A 80 5.44 -0.56 5.98
CA ASP A 80 4.63 0.62 5.69
C ASP A 80 4.22 1.38 6.95
N THR A 81 3.76 2.61 6.78
CA THR A 81 3.20 3.41 7.86
C THR A 81 1.68 3.29 7.88
N LEU A 82 1.07 3.36 9.07
CA LEU A 82 -0.38 3.48 9.20
C LEU A 82 -0.91 4.68 8.40
N PRO A 83 -2.08 4.54 7.74
CA PRO A 83 -2.70 5.64 7.04
C PRO A 83 -3.14 6.74 8.01
N PRO A 84 -3.30 7.99 7.53
CA PRO A 84 -3.92 9.04 8.32
C PRO A 84 -5.35 8.68 8.75
N VAL A 85 -5.80 9.30 9.84
CA VAL A 85 -7.17 9.15 10.37
C VAL A 85 -8.22 9.43 9.29
N CYS A 86 -9.23 8.56 9.21
CA CYS A 86 -10.41 8.80 8.39
C CYS A 86 -11.43 9.60 9.20
N ASP A 87 -11.83 10.77 8.69
CA ASP A 87 -12.93 11.54 9.28
C ASP A 87 -14.27 11.00 8.76
N LEU A 88 -15.10 10.49 9.67
CA LEU A 88 -16.43 9.94 9.37
C LEU A 88 -17.54 10.98 9.52
N SER A 89 -17.24 12.20 10.02
CA SER A 89 -18.24 13.25 10.24
C SER A 89 -18.94 13.70 8.95
N VAL A 90 -18.24 13.59 7.80
CA VAL A 90 -18.78 13.84 6.46
C VAL A 90 -19.88 12.87 6.03
N SER A 91 -20.07 11.75 6.75
CA SER A 91 -21.15 10.79 6.55
C SER A 91 -22.14 10.75 7.71
N ALA A 92 -22.23 11.84 8.48
CA ALA A 92 -23.18 11.96 9.57
C ALA A 92 -24.62 11.75 9.07
N GLY A 93 -25.32 10.78 9.66
CA GLY A 93 -26.71 10.43 9.32
C GLY A 93 -26.85 9.22 8.40
N SER A 94 -25.77 8.63 7.90
CA SER A 94 -25.81 7.31 7.24
C SER A 94 -25.89 6.18 8.29
N GLU A 95 -26.76 5.20 8.06
CA GLU A 95 -26.88 4.01 8.93
C GLU A 95 -25.64 3.11 8.86
N ALA A 96 -24.95 3.11 7.71
CA ALA A 96 -23.72 2.39 7.48
C ALA A 96 -22.78 3.23 6.62
N VAL A 97 -21.47 3.13 6.88
CA VAL A 97 -20.42 3.81 6.13
C VAL A 97 -19.38 2.78 5.71
N ASP A 98 -19.22 2.62 4.41
CA ASP A 98 -18.23 1.71 3.84
C ASP A 98 -16.88 2.45 3.68
N VAL A 99 -15.85 1.92 4.33
CA VAL A 99 -14.48 2.42 4.24
C VAL A 99 -13.64 1.50 3.37
N VAL A 100 -12.81 2.09 2.53
CA VAL A 100 -11.85 1.38 1.68
C VAL A 100 -10.44 1.78 2.06
N VAL A 101 -9.53 0.80 2.03
CA VAL A 101 -8.09 1.07 2.03
C VAL A 101 -7.71 1.45 0.60
N ALA A 102 -7.12 2.64 0.44
CA ALA A 102 -6.83 3.21 -0.87
C ALA A 102 -5.34 3.47 -1.04
N LEU A 103 -4.81 3.01 -2.18
CA LEU A 103 -3.42 3.19 -2.59
C LEU A 103 -3.38 3.90 -3.95
N PRO A 104 -2.71 5.06 -4.10
CA PRO A 104 -2.69 5.78 -5.36
C PRO A 104 -2.15 4.95 -6.52
N LEU A 105 -2.71 5.13 -7.71
CA LEU A 105 -2.30 4.40 -8.91
C LEU A 105 -0.82 4.67 -9.25
N LEU A 106 -0.09 3.59 -9.56
CA LEU A 106 1.27 3.70 -10.06
C LEU A 106 1.28 4.29 -11.48
N SER A 107 2.03 5.37 -11.69
CA SER A 107 2.21 5.99 -13.00
C SER A 107 3.36 5.41 -13.77
N ALA A 108 3.11 5.11 -15.04
CA ALA A 108 4.16 4.71 -15.97
C ALA A 108 5.08 5.86 -16.40
N SER A 109 4.56 7.10 -16.38
CA SER A 109 5.31 8.30 -16.76
C SER A 109 6.16 8.88 -15.62
N GLY A 110 6.18 8.23 -14.45
CA GLY A 110 6.89 8.71 -13.26
C GLY A 110 6.05 9.67 -12.42
N GLY A 111 6.74 10.48 -11.59
CA GLY A 111 6.07 11.37 -10.63
C GLY A 111 5.31 10.61 -9.54
N ASN A 112 5.81 9.44 -9.13
CA ASN A 112 5.16 8.59 -8.13
C ASN A 112 5.56 8.95 -6.68
N LEU A 113 6.63 9.72 -6.50
CA LEU A 113 7.08 10.19 -5.19
C LEU A 113 6.37 11.50 -4.82
N ASP A 114 5.68 11.50 -3.70
CA ASP A 114 5.24 12.71 -3.01
C ASP A 114 6.45 13.46 -2.46
N ASN A 115 6.72 14.61 -3.07
CA ASN A 115 7.80 15.51 -2.71
C ASN A 115 7.29 16.87 -2.22
N GLY A 116 6.02 16.95 -1.81
CA GLY A 116 5.38 18.17 -1.33
C GLY A 116 5.09 19.20 -2.43
N GLN A 117 5.29 18.86 -3.71
CA GLN A 117 4.91 19.70 -4.84
C GLN A 117 3.46 19.38 -5.24
N ASP A 118 2.73 20.43 -5.62
CA ASP A 118 1.35 20.29 -6.10
C ASP A 118 1.24 19.28 -7.25
N SER A 119 0.16 18.52 -7.23
CA SER A 119 -0.10 17.49 -8.23
C SER A 119 -1.61 17.33 -8.42
N GLU A 120 -2.03 17.21 -9.68
CA GLU A 120 -3.43 16.96 -10.03
C GLU A 120 -3.92 15.57 -9.59
N ARG A 121 -3.00 14.68 -9.21
CA ARG A 121 -3.30 13.31 -8.77
C ARG A 121 -2.49 12.93 -7.54
N PRO A 122 -3.02 12.06 -6.68
CA PRO A 122 -2.28 11.52 -5.55
C PRO A 122 -1.06 10.72 -6.02
N ARG A 123 0.04 10.78 -5.25
CA ARG A 123 1.29 10.09 -5.54
C ARG A 123 1.45 8.88 -4.63
N ARG A 124 1.92 7.77 -5.21
CA ARG A 124 1.90 6.45 -4.57
C ARG A 124 2.94 6.28 -3.46
N TRP A 125 4.08 6.94 -3.57
CA TRP A 125 5.22 6.74 -2.70
C TRP A 125 5.48 7.97 -1.85
N LYS A 126 5.91 7.76 -0.62
CA LYS A 126 6.52 8.75 0.26
C LYS A 126 7.94 8.30 0.57
N ALA A 127 8.83 9.25 0.82
CA ALA A 127 10.18 8.97 1.28
C ALA A 127 10.28 9.28 2.78
N GLU A 128 10.93 8.39 3.51
CA GLU A 128 11.31 8.58 4.92
C GLU A 128 12.80 8.29 5.05
N ARG A 129 13.52 9.06 5.89
CA ARG A 129 14.93 8.79 6.16
C ARG A 129 15.07 8.05 7.49
N VAL A 130 15.68 6.88 7.44
CA VAL A 130 15.83 5.99 8.60
C VAL A 130 17.28 5.49 8.66
N VAL A 131 17.83 5.37 9.86
CA VAL A 131 19.12 4.72 10.08
C VAL A 131 18.91 3.21 10.03
N VAL A 132 19.50 2.56 9.03
CA VAL A 132 19.38 1.11 8.80
C VAL A 132 20.70 0.43 9.14
N GLN A 133 20.60 -0.65 9.91
CA GLN A 133 21.74 -1.50 10.25
C GLN A 133 22.17 -2.31 9.02
N GLU A 134 23.46 -2.28 8.70
CA GLU A 134 24.06 -3.19 7.73
C GLU A 134 24.13 -4.58 8.36
N LEU A 135 23.63 -5.60 7.65
CA LEU A 135 23.36 -6.92 8.23
C LEU A 135 24.58 -7.87 8.23
N ALA A 136 25.61 -7.60 7.43
CA ALA A 136 26.82 -8.41 7.41
C ALA A 136 27.82 -8.02 8.53
N GLY A 137 27.83 -6.76 8.92
CA GLY A 137 28.75 -6.17 9.87
C GLY A 137 28.05 -5.44 11.02
N HIS A 138 28.65 -4.34 11.46
CA HIS A 138 28.22 -3.59 12.65
C HIS A 138 27.95 -2.11 12.34
N GLU A 139 28.00 -1.72 11.06
CA GLU A 139 27.80 -0.33 10.64
C GLU A 139 26.31 -0.03 10.44
N SER A 140 25.91 1.22 10.65
CA SER A 140 24.57 1.70 10.33
C SER A 140 24.65 2.99 9.53
N GLY A 141 23.74 3.18 8.58
CA GLY A 141 23.72 4.37 7.71
C GLY A 141 22.31 4.89 7.50
N GLU A 142 22.19 6.18 7.21
CA GLU A 142 20.91 6.80 6.87
C GLU A 142 20.51 6.42 5.42
N LEU A 143 19.32 5.83 5.27
CA LEU A 143 18.76 5.44 4.00
C LEU A 143 17.40 6.13 3.78
N ALA A 144 17.15 6.58 2.56
CA ALA A 144 15.81 6.97 2.14
C ALA A 144 15.00 5.71 1.79
N ILE A 145 14.04 5.35 2.64
CA ILE A 145 13.15 4.22 2.44
C ILE A 145 11.84 4.66 1.78
N LEU A 146 11.20 3.73 1.08
CA LEU A 146 9.90 3.92 0.45
C LEU A 146 8.79 3.56 1.44
N ARG A 147 7.79 4.43 1.56
CA ARG A 147 6.50 4.12 2.21
C ARG A 147 5.37 4.25 1.20
N ASN A 148 4.42 3.34 1.23
CA ASN A 148 3.20 3.50 0.43
C ASN A 148 2.31 4.60 1.03
N ALA A 149 1.81 5.49 0.17
CA ALA A 149 0.93 6.60 0.54
C ALA A 149 -0.52 6.13 0.77
N LEU A 150 -0.70 5.23 1.75
CA LEU A 150 -1.98 4.65 2.10
C LEU A 150 -2.92 5.69 2.70
N THR A 151 -4.20 5.57 2.37
CA THR A 151 -5.28 6.37 2.97
C THR A 151 -6.50 5.50 3.23
N LEU A 152 -7.25 5.84 4.27
CA LEU A 152 -8.60 5.33 4.46
C LEU A 152 -9.57 6.31 3.79
N ARG A 153 -10.42 5.81 2.91
CA ARG A 153 -11.37 6.61 2.12
C ARG A 153 -12.76 6.05 2.24
N LEU A 154 -13.78 6.87 2.01
CA LEU A 154 -15.15 6.37 1.92
C LEU A 154 -15.37 5.76 0.54
N SER A 155 -16.14 4.68 0.45
CA SER A 155 -16.49 4.07 -0.83
C SER A 155 -17.25 5.05 -1.74
N SER A 156 -17.99 5.98 -1.14
CA SER A 156 -18.78 7.02 -1.81
C SER A 156 -17.95 8.18 -2.39
N GLN A 157 -16.68 8.31 -1.98
CA GLN A 157 -15.78 9.32 -2.54
C GLN A 157 -15.32 8.95 -3.96
N GLU A 158 -14.86 9.95 -4.71
CA GLU A 158 -14.18 9.67 -5.97
C GLU A 158 -12.86 8.93 -5.70
N ASN A 159 -12.79 7.68 -6.14
CA ASN A 159 -11.68 6.75 -5.89
C ASN A 159 -10.97 6.31 -7.18
N THR A 160 -11.26 6.95 -8.32
CA THR A 160 -10.73 6.61 -9.66
C THR A 160 -9.21 6.68 -9.76
N ALA A 161 -8.57 7.54 -8.96
CA ALA A 161 -7.11 7.68 -8.90
C ALA A 161 -6.41 6.68 -7.96
N TYR A 162 -7.16 5.74 -7.38
CA TYR A 162 -6.66 4.79 -6.38
C TYR A 162 -6.98 3.35 -6.79
N LEU A 163 -6.13 2.42 -6.36
CA LEU A 163 -6.54 1.05 -6.13
C LEU A 163 -7.24 1.00 -4.77
N THR A 164 -8.41 0.39 -4.72
CA THR A 164 -9.17 0.23 -3.49
C THR A 164 -9.31 -1.24 -3.15
N CYS A 165 -9.18 -1.54 -1.86
CA CYS A 165 -9.60 -2.81 -1.29
C CYS A 165 -10.66 -2.47 -0.22
N PRO A 166 -11.81 -3.18 -0.17
CA PRO A 166 -12.74 -3.01 0.93
C PRO A 166 -11.98 -3.21 2.25
N GLY A 167 -11.92 -2.16 3.07
CA GLY A 167 -11.53 -2.32 4.46
C GLY A 167 -12.75 -2.93 5.14
N GLY A 168 -12.60 -4.06 5.82
CA GLY A 168 -13.74 -4.69 6.47
C GLY A 168 -14.46 -3.70 7.41
N PRO A 169 -15.78 -3.80 7.59
CA PRO A 169 -16.49 -3.02 8.61
C PRO A 169 -15.97 -3.37 10.01
N PRO A 170 -16.15 -2.49 11.03
CA PRO A 170 -15.87 -2.82 12.42
C PRO A 170 -16.66 -4.08 12.82
N GLY A 171 -15.95 -5.20 13.01
CA GLY A 171 -16.53 -6.51 13.32
C GLY A 171 -16.47 -7.57 12.22
N ALA A 172 -16.01 -7.26 11.00
CA ALA A 172 -15.74 -8.28 9.99
C ALA A 172 -14.39 -8.96 10.25
N GLN A 173 -14.42 -9.98 11.11
CA GLN A 173 -13.51 -11.10 10.91
C GLN A 173 -13.66 -11.53 9.45
N CYS A 174 -12.56 -11.55 8.69
CA CYS A 174 -12.48 -12.38 7.49
C CYS A 174 -12.62 -13.83 7.95
N THR A 175 -13.85 -14.25 8.24
CA THR A 175 -14.20 -15.63 8.46
C THR A 175 -13.95 -16.33 7.14
N GLY A 176 -12.78 -16.94 7.05
CA GLY A 176 -12.65 -18.19 6.33
C GLY A 176 -13.86 -19.03 6.71
N THR A 177 -14.59 -19.44 5.68
CA THR A 177 -15.68 -20.40 5.75
C THR A 177 -15.31 -21.52 6.74
N MET A 178 -15.99 -21.54 7.89
CA MET A 178 -16.23 -22.77 8.63
C MET A 178 -17.71 -23.07 8.48
N GLU A 179 -18.00 -24.20 7.83
CA GLU A 179 -19.03 -25.20 8.20
C GLU A 179 -19.28 -26.15 7.02
N PRO A 180 -19.70 -27.40 7.29
CA PRO A 180 -19.10 -28.45 8.13
C PRO A 180 -18.29 -29.49 7.33
#